data_AF-A0A1H2ASP1-F1
#
_entry.id   AF-A0A1H2ASP1-F1
#
_cell.length_a   1.000
_cell.length_b   1.000
_cell.length_c   1.000
_cell.angle_alpha   90.00
_cell.angle_beta   90.00
_cell.angle_gamma   90.00
#
_symmetry.space_group_name_H-M   'P 1'
#
loop_
_entity.id
_entity.type
_entity.pdbx_description
1 polymer ?
#
loop_
_entity_poly.entity_id
_entity_poly.type
_entity_poly.pdbx_seq_one_letter_code
_entity_poly.pdbx_strand_id
1 'polypeptide(L)'
;MKKILALAAVVGVAGLTACSVSAPAPAETADAGQTSSPAASSSASASDGPSASSATSGGAKEACERFNSLFADYAAVPSGDANGYEDIYLQAEDAKDTVTGDLQGLFASLSLLAIDHSSAAESGGEPAQTSKDAVRDAVFANSGTCSAEGVTLKL
;
A
#
# COMPACT_ATOMS: atom_id res chain seq x y z
N MET A 1 -36.58 -10.57 -28.40
CA MET A 1 -37.75 -9.70 -28.16
C MET A 1 -37.28 -8.49 -27.36
N LYS A 2 -37.65 -7.27 -27.79
CA LYS A 2 -37.28 -5.99 -27.16
C LYS A 2 -38.32 -5.56 -26.13
N LYS A 3 -37.89 -5.16 -24.93
CA LYS A 3 -38.59 -4.29 -23.94
C LYS A 3 -37.49 -3.68 -23.05
N ILE A 4 -36.93 -2.49 -23.32
CA ILE A 4 -37.39 -1.10 -23.06
C ILE A 4 -37.73 -0.82 -21.57
N LEU A 5 -36.75 -0.15 -20.93
CA LEU A 5 -36.76 0.97 -19.96
C LEU A 5 -37.73 1.01 -18.76
N ALA A 6 -37.17 1.33 -17.59
CA ALA A 6 -37.71 2.38 -16.71
C ALA A 6 -36.60 2.99 -15.83
N LEU A 7 -36.66 4.31 -15.72
CA LEU A 7 -35.71 5.25 -15.12
C LEU A 7 -36.36 5.82 -13.86
N ALA A 8 -35.63 5.92 -12.75
CA ALA A 8 -36.02 6.80 -11.63
C ALA A 8 -34.78 7.21 -10.83
N ALA A 9 -34.36 8.46 -11.03
CA ALA A 9 -33.41 9.17 -10.19
C ALA A 9 -34.18 9.86 -9.05
N VAL A 10 -33.65 9.81 -7.82
CA VAL A 10 -33.93 10.84 -6.80
C VAL A 10 -32.65 11.15 -6.04
N VAL A 11 -32.36 12.45 -6.03
CA VAL A 11 -31.27 13.19 -5.41
C VAL A 11 -31.36 13.14 -3.89
N GLY A 12 -30.23 12.98 -3.21
CA GLY A 12 -30.06 13.23 -1.78
C GLY A 12 -28.71 13.86 -1.49
N VAL A 13 -28.64 15.19 -1.55
CA VAL A 13 -27.50 15.98 -1.04
C VAL A 13 -28.01 16.77 0.17
N ALA A 14 -27.54 16.42 1.36
CA ALA A 14 -27.56 17.28 2.54
C ALA A 14 -26.58 16.73 3.59
N GLY A 15 -25.63 17.54 4.04
CA GLY A 15 -24.82 17.20 5.22
C GLY A 15 -23.46 17.88 5.29
N LEU A 16 -23.45 19.20 5.48
CA LEU A 16 -22.28 20.00 5.87
C LEU A 16 -21.82 19.64 7.29
N THR A 17 -20.53 19.32 7.49
CA THR A 17 -19.73 19.83 8.62
C THR A 17 -18.26 19.88 8.23
N ALA A 18 -17.76 21.09 8.03
CA ALA A 18 -16.34 21.39 8.00
C ALA A 18 -15.78 21.28 9.43
N CYS A 19 -14.85 20.35 9.65
CA CYS A 19 -13.97 20.40 10.82
C CYS A 19 -12.76 21.27 10.47
N SER A 20 -12.95 22.58 10.60
CA SER A 20 -11.84 23.53 10.74
C SER A 20 -11.24 23.42 12.15
N VAL A 21 -9.95 23.80 12.25
CA VAL A 21 -9.18 24.15 13.48
C VAL A 21 -8.61 22.92 14.23
N SER A 22 -7.32 22.80 14.55
CA SER A 22 -6.30 23.82 14.88
C SER A 22 -4.88 23.27 14.63
N ALA A 23 -4.02 24.06 13.98
CA ALA A 23 -2.57 23.90 14.08
C ALA A 23 -2.05 24.88 15.14
N PRO A 24 -1.39 24.43 16.22
CA PRO A 24 -0.59 25.33 17.03
C PRO A 24 0.73 25.65 16.33
N ALA A 25 0.99 26.94 16.18
CA ALA A 25 2.25 27.54 15.77
C ALA A 25 3.35 27.36 16.85
N PRO A 26 4.64 27.42 16.49
CA PRO A 26 5.76 27.06 17.35
C PRO A 26 6.04 28.12 18.42
N ALA A 27 6.25 27.68 19.67
CA ALA A 27 6.70 28.54 20.76
C ALA A 27 8.23 28.53 20.85
N GLU A 28 8.78 29.64 20.35
CA GLU A 28 9.85 30.49 20.89
C GLU A 28 11.03 29.88 21.68
N THR A 29 12.21 30.15 21.13
CA THR A 29 13.51 30.29 21.79
C THR A 29 13.45 31.18 23.04
N ALA A 30 14.00 30.69 24.15
CA ALA A 30 14.48 31.52 25.25
C ALA A 30 15.99 31.29 25.45
N ASP A 31 16.72 32.39 25.25
CA ASP A 31 18.13 32.63 25.54
C ASP A 31 18.31 32.96 27.04
N ALA A 32 19.33 32.40 27.69
CA ALA A 32 20.17 33.08 28.69
C ALA A 32 21.21 32.12 29.28
N GLY A 33 22.48 32.53 29.23
CA GLY A 33 23.64 31.69 29.50
C GLY A 33 24.03 31.49 30.97
N GLN A 34 25.06 30.64 31.17
CA GLN A 34 26.33 31.01 31.81
C GLN A 34 27.27 29.80 31.95
N THR A 35 28.55 30.09 31.72
CA THR A 35 29.74 29.24 31.81
C THR A 35 30.11 28.86 33.25
N SER A 36 30.49 27.59 33.50
CA SER A 36 31.74 27.16 34.20
C SER A 36 31.84 25.62 34.33
N SER A 37 32.97 25.06 33.89
CA SER A 37 33.43 23.65 33.93
C SER A 37 33.74 23.13 35.36
N PRO A 38 34.25 21.88 35.55
CA PRO A 38 33.81 20.56 35.04
C PRO A 38 33.65 19.53 36.19
N ALA A 39 32.83 18.48 36.04
CA ALA A 39 32.92 17.29 36.89
C ALA A 39 32.39 16.01 36.21
N ALA A 40 33.29 15.03 36.15
CA ALA A 40 33.12 13.59 36.24
C ALA A 40 32.00 12.87 35.47
N SER A 41 32.47 12.06 34.50
CA SER A 41 32.04 10.69 34.18
C SER A 41 30.67 10.23 34.66
N SER A 42 29.75 10.09 33.71
CA SER A 42 28.75 9.02 33.75
C SER A 42 28.56 8.52 32.34
N SER A 43 28.96 7.26 32.16
CA SER A 43 28.75 6.46 30.96
C SER A 43 27.25 6.41 30.66
N ALA A 44 26.79 7.22 29.71
CA ALA A 44 25.48 7.03 29.10
C ALA A 44 25.69 6.11 27.90
N SER A 45 25.49 4.81 28.15
CA SER A 45 25.33 3.80 27.11
C SER A 45 24.34 4.32 26.06
N ALA A 46 24.73 4.24 24.80
CA ALA A 46 23.83 4.43 23.67
C ALA A 46 22.60 3.56 23.93
N SER A 47 21.45 4.21 24.10
CA SER A 47 20.16 3.53 23.96
C SER A 47 19.99 3.32 22.46
N ASP A 48 20.60 2.25 21.97
CA ASP A 48 20.11 1.52 20.81
C ASP A 48 18.65 1.19 21.13
N GLY A 49 17.74 2.02 20.60
CA GLY A 49 16.33 1.66 20.55
C GLY A 49 16.23 0.29 19.89
N PRO A 50 15.27 -0.56 20.28
CA PRO A 50 15.13 -1.87 19.69
C PRO A 50 15.02 -1.69 18.17
N SER A 51 16.09 -2.06 17.47
CA SER A 51 16.05 -2.28 16.03
C SER A 51 14.84 -3.14 15.79
N ALA A 52 13.85 -2.60 15.08
CA ALA A 52 12.69 -3.33 14.65
C ALA A 52 13.22 -4.64 14.07
N SER A 53 12.77 -5.73 14.68
CA SER A 53 13.21 -7.09 14.42
C SER A 53 13.53 -7.26 12.96
N SER A 54 14.74 -7.73 12.66
CA SER A 54 15.09 -8.27 11.36
C SER A 54 13.98 -9.24 10.96
N ALA A 55 12.99 -8.75 10.21
CA ALA A 55 12.14 -9.58 9.41
C ALA A 55 13.15 -10.43 8.64
N THR A 56 13.16 -11.73 8.93
CA THR A 56 13.97 -12.73 8.23
C THR A 56 14.15 -12.26 6.80
N SER A 57 15.37 -11.88 6.41
CA SER A 57 15.65 -11.27 5.10
C SER A 57 15.18 -12.17 3.95
N GLY A 58 15.09 -13.48 4.21
CA GLY A 58 14.43 -14.45 3.31
C GLY A 58 12.95 -14.17 3.02
N GLY A 59 12.17 -13.64 3.97
CA GLY A 59 10.73 -13.41 3.83
C GLY A 59 10.38 -12.20 2.99
N ALA A 60 11.14 -11.10 3.10
CA ALA A 60 10.96 -9.93 2.24
C ALA A 60 11.35 -10.24 0.79
N LYS A 61 12.47 -10.95 0.59
CA LYS A 61 12.87 -11.43 -0.73
C LYS A 61 11.77 -12.28 -1.39
N GLU A 62 11.31 -13.30 -0.69
CA GLU A 62 10.28 -14.23 -1.18
C GLU A 62 8.97 -13.49 -1.50
N ALA A 63 8.55 -12.56 -0.64
CA ALA A 63 7.38 -11.72 -0.88
C ALA A 63 7.52 -10.87 -2.15
N CYS A 64 8.64 -10.19 -2.34
CA CYS A 64 8.87 -9.35 -3.50
C CYS A 64 8.95 -10.17 -4.81
N GLU A 65 9.57 -11.36 -4.77
CA GLU A 65 9.58 -12.29 -5.91
C GLU A 65 8.17 -12.81 -6.21
N ARG A 66 7.41 -13.18 -5.17
CA ARG A 66 6.01 -13.64 -5.31
C ARG A 66 5.12 -12.56 -5.92
N PHE A 67 5.27 -11.31 -5.50
CA PHE A 67 4.55 -10.19 -6.10
C PHE A 67 4.86 -10.08 -7.60
N ASN A 68 6.12 -10.13 -8.00
CA ASN A 68 6.52 -10.06 -9.41
C ASN A 68 5.90 -11.20 -10.24
N SER A 69 5.88 -12.42 -9.70
CA SER A 69 5.21 -13.54 -10.35
C SER A 69 3.71 -13.30 -10.49
N LEU A 70 3.02 -12.90 -9.42
CA LEU A 70 1.58 -12.65 -9.46
C LEU A 70 1.20 -11.50 -10.39
N PHE A 71 2.01 -10.44 -10.44
CA PHE A 71 1.77 -9.34 -11.36
C PHE A 71 1.98 -9.77 -12.83
N ALA A 72 2.96 -10.63 -13.11
CA ALA A 72 3.13 -11.20 -14.44
C ALA A 72 1.96 -12.12 -14.83
N ASP A 73 1.48 -12.93 -13.89
CA ASP A 73 0.32 -13.80 -14.10
C ASP A 73 -0.94 -12.94 -14.36
N TYR A 74 -1.16 -11.88 -13.57
CA TYR A 74 -2.21 -10.87 -13.79
C TYR A 74 -2.16 -10.29 -15.21
N ALA A 75 -0.97 -9.87 -15.67
CA ALA A 75 -0.80 -9.30 -17.01
C ALA A 75 -1.00 -10.32 -18.14
N ALA A 76 -0.89 -11.62 -17.85
CA ALA A 76 -1.10 -12.70 -18.79
C ALA A 76 -2.56 -13.17 -18.88
N VAL A 77 -3.42 -12.77 -17.93
CA VAL A 77 -4.84 -13.09 -17.96
C VAL A 77 -5.49 -12.44 -19.21
N PRO A 78 -6.25 -13.21 -20.02
CA PRO A 78 -7.00 -12.63 -21.12
C PRO A 78 -8.02 -11.59 -20.63
N SER A 79 -8.14 -10.45 -21.31
CA SER A 79 -8.97 -9.31 -20.85
C SER A 79 -10.47 -9.60 -20.64
N GLY A 80 -11.00 -10.69 -21.24
CA GLY A 80 -12.38 -11.14 -21.02
C GLY A 80 -12.53 -12.25 -19.98
N ASP A 81 -11.45 -12.65 -19.31
CA ASP A 81 -11.43 -13.75 -18.36
C ASP A 81 -11.59 -13.26 -16.92
N ALA A 82 -12.83 -12.98 -16.53
CA ALA A 82 -13.16 -12.55 -15.17
C ALA A 82 -12.67 -13.55 -14.11
N ASN A 83 -12.79 -14.86 -14.36
CA ASN A 83 -12.34 -15.90 -13.42
C ASN A 83 -10.82 -15.91 -13.30
N GLY A 84 -10.09 -15.70 -14.40
CA GLY A 84 -8.64 -15.55 -14.36
C GLY A 84 -8.19 -14.40 -13.45
N TYR A 85 -8.90 -13.25 -13.48
CA TYR A 85 -8.63 -12.15 -12.56
C TYR A 85 -9.04 -12.47 -11.11
N GLU A 86 -10.15 -13.17 -10.90
CA GLU A 86 -10.59 -13.64 -9.58
C GLU A 86 -9.54 -14.59 -8.95
N ASP A 87 -8.95 -15.49 -9.73
CA ASP A 87 -7.90 -16.40 -9.28
C ASP A 87 -6.65 -15.63 -8.83
N ILE A 88 -6.31 -14.51 -9.50
CA ILE A 88 -5.23 -13.62 -9.06
C ILE A 88 -5.62 -12.91 -7.75
N TYR A 89 -6.86 -12.43 -7.62
CA TYR A 89 -7.36 -11.81 -6.40
C TYR A 89 -7.18 -12.76 -5.21
N LEU A 90 -7.62 -14.01 -5.33
CA LEU A 90 -7.49 -15.01 -4.26
C LEU A 90 -6.03 -15.29 -3.91
N GLN A 91 -5.16 -15.46 -4.91
CA GLN A 91 -3.73 -15.69 -4.66
C GLN A 91 -3.03 -14.48 -4.04
N ALA A 92 -3.45 -13.26 -4.37
CA ALA A 92 -2.94 -12.04 -3.76
C ALA A 92 -3.43 -11.88 -2.32
N GLU A 93 -4.68 -12.25 -2.02
CA GLU A 93 -5.21 -12.30 -0.64
C GLU A 93 -4.46 -13.33 0.21
N ASP A 94 -4.21 -14.53 -0.32
CA ASP A 94 -3.42 -15.55 0.37
C ASP A 94 -2.00 -15.04 0.65
N ALA A 95 -1.33 -14.43 -0.34
CA ALA A 95 0.01 -13.89 -0.16
C ALA A 95 0.04 -12.75 0.86
N LYS A 96 -0.96 -11.86 0.83
CA LYS A 96 -1.14 -10.77 1.80
C LYS A 96 -1.15 -11.29 3.24
N ASP A 97 -1.85 -12.40 3.50
CA ASP A 97 -1.99 -12.96 4.85
C ASP A 97 -0.72 -13.64 5.37
N THR A 98 0.27 -13.87 4.51
CA THR A 98 1.59 -14.42 4.89
C THR A 98 2.62 -13.36 5.26
N VAL A 99 2.33 -12.08 5.00
CA VAL A 99 3.24 -10.95 5.22
C VAL A 99 2.64 -9.90 6.15
N THR A 100 3.45 -8.93 6.57
CA THR A 100 3.01 -7.83 7.44
C THR A 100 3.58 -6.50 6.96
N GLY A 101 3.04 -5.40 7.47
CA GLY A 101 3.55 -4.05 7.18
C GLY A 101 3.35 -3.64 5.72
N ASP A 102 4.34 -2.93 5.16
CA ASP A 102 4.22 -2.36 3.81
C ASP A 102 4.10 -3.42 2.70
N LEU A 103 4.67 -4.62 2.91
CA LEU A 103 4.53 -5.76 2.00
C LEU A 103 3.11 -6.31 1.99
N GLN A 104 2.38 -6.21 3.11
CA GLN A 104 0.95 -6.54 3.15
C GLN A 104 0.16 -5.56 2.28
N GLY A 105 0.50 -4.27 2.33
CA GLY A 105 -0.07 -3.25 1.45
C GLY A 105 0.21 -3.50 -0.03
N LEU A 106 1.39 -4.04 -0.36
CA LEU A 106 1.75 -4.42 -1.72
C LEU A 106 0.79 -5.47 -2.29
N PHE A 107 0.55 -6.57 -1.58
CA PHE A 107 -0.41 -7.59 -2.05
C PHE A 107 -1.86 -7.14 -1.98
N ALA A 108 -2.24 -6.34 -0.99
CA ALA A 108 -3.59 -5.77 -0.91
C ALA A 108 -3.91 -4.85 -2.11
N SER A 109 -2.92 -4.10 -2.61
CA SER A 109 -3.11 -3.28 -3.81
C SER A 109 -3.33 -4.14 -5.06
N LEU A 110 -2.63 -5.28 -5.17
CA LEU A 110 -2.81 -6.21 -6.29
C LEU A 110 -4.15 -6.94 -6.20
N SER A 111 -4.58 -7.35 -5.00
CA SER A 111 -5.89 -7.98 -4.82
C SER A 111 -7.02 -7.02 -5.20
N LEU A 112 -6.91 -5.74 -4.83
CA LEU A 112 -7.83 -4.68 -5.28
C LEU A 112 -7.86 -4.53 -6.81
N LEU A 113 -6.69 -4.46 -7.46
CA LEU A 113 -6.62 -4.36 -8.92
C LEU A 113 -7.26 -5.55 -9.62
N ALA A 114 -6.99 -6.76 -9.12
CA ALA A 114 -7.50 -8.00 -9.69
C ALA A 114 -9.02 -8.11 -9.57
N ILE A 115 -9.61 -7.83 -8.40
CA ILE A 115 -11.07 -7.90 -8.22
C ILE A 115 -11.83 -6.82 -9.01
N ASP A 116 -11.23 -5.63 -9.13
CA ASP A 116 -11.77 -4.55 -9.95
C ASP A 116 -11.74 -4.91 -11.45
N HIS A 117 -10.66 -5.56 -11.91
CA HIS A 117 -10.58 -6.05 -13.29
C HIS A 117 -11.54 -7.22 -13.53
N SER A 118 -11.64 -8.18 -12.61
CA SER A 118 -12.63 -9.27 -12.64
C SER A 118 -14.04 -8.72 -12.89
N SER A 119 -14.41 -7.69 -12.13
CA SER A 119 -15.71 -7.00 -12.24
C SER A 119 -15.92 -6.29 -13.59
N ALA A 120 -14.84 -5.76 -14.19
CA ALA A 120 -14.90 -5.05 -15.47
C ALA A 120 -14.85 -5.99 -16.70
N ALA A 121 -14.19 -7.15 -16.58
CA ALA A 121 -13.87 -8.06 -17.67
C ALA A 121 -15.11 -8.61 -18.39
N GLU A 122 -16.22 -8.86 -17.67
CA GLU A 122 -17.48 -9.33 -18.29
C GLU A 122 -18.05 -8.33 -19.30
N SER A 123 -17.74 -7.05 -19.14
CA SER A 123 -18.13 -5.97 -20.05
C SER A 123 -17.07 -5.63 -21.09
N GLY A 124 -15.93 -6.33 -21.09
CA GLY A 124 -14.73 -5.98 -21.87
C GLY A 124 -14.10 -4.66 -21.44
N GLY A 125 -14.33 -4.26 -20.18
CA GLY A 125 -13.80 -3.03 -19.59
C GLY A 125 -12.42 -3.23 -18.97
N GLU A 126 -11.81 -2.11 -18.57
CA GLU A 126 -10.56 -2.07 -17.82
C GLU A 126 -10.84 -1.78 -16.36
N PRO A 127 -9.92 -2.15 -15.43
CA PRO A 127 -10.03 -1.73 -14.04
C PRO A 127 -9.91 -0.21 -13.93
N ALA A 128 -10.47 0.33 -12.86
CA ALA A 128 -10.39 1.74 -12.54
C ALA A 128 -8.94 2.20 -12.42
N GLN A 129 -8.67 3.42 -12.90
CA GLN A 129 -7.33 4.01 -12.84
C GLN A 129 -6.82 4.11 -11.40
N THR A 130 -7.70 4.35 -10.43
CA THR A 130 -7.34 4.38 -9.00
C THR A 130 -6.77 3.05 -8.51
N SER A 131 -7.23 1.91 -9.03
CA SER A 131 -6.73 0.59 -8.66
C SER A 131 -5.34 0.36 -9.24
N LYS A 132 -5.11 0.82 -10.48
CA LYS A 132 -3.79 0.78 -11.15
C LYS A 132 -2.79 1.69 -10.43
N ASP A 133 -3.22 2.87 -10.02
CA ASP A 133 -2.40 3.83 -9.29
C ASP A 133 -2.06 3.31 -7.88
N ALA A 134 -2.99 2.63 -7.20
CA ALA A 134 -2.72 2.00 -5.91
C ALA A 134 -1.59 0.95 -5.99
N VAL A 135 -1.58 0.12 -7.04
CA VAL A 135 -0.50 -0.85 -7.27
C VAL A 135 0.83 -0.13 -7.54
N ARG A 136 0.81 0.93 -8.36
CA ARG A 136 2.00 1.76 -8.60
C ARG A 136 2.56 2.33 -7.31
N ASP A 137 1.72 2.95 -6.49
CA ASP A 137 2.13 3.60 -5.25
C ASP A 137 2.70 2.58 -4.26
N ALA A 138 2.07 1.41 -4.16
CA ALA A 138 2.56 0.32 -3.30
C ALA A 138 3.92 -0.23 -3.78
N VAL A 139 4.13 -0.37 -5.09
CA VAL A 139 5.43 -0.77 -5.66
C VAL A 139 6.50 0.28 -5.36
N PHE A 140 6.18 1.58 -5.51
CA PHE A 140 7.12 2.65 -5.17
C PHE A 140 7.48 2.62 -3.67
N ALA A 141 6.49 2.49 -2.79
CA ALA A 141 6.69 2.43 -1.35
C ALA A 141 7.58 1.25 -0.92
N ASN A 142 7.46 0.10 -1.59
CA ASN A 142 8.20 -1.12 -1.27
C ASN A 142 9.52 -1.31 -2.06
N SER A 143 9.82 -0.41 -3.01
CA SER A 143 10.99 -0.53 -3.88
C SER A 143 12.32 -0.59 -3.11
N GLY A 144 12.45 0.20 -2.04
CA GLY A 144 13.62 0.18 -1.15
C GLY A 144 13.77 -1.15 -0.42
N THR A 145 12.68 -1.64 0.19
CA THR A 145 12.63 -2.93 0.89
C THR A 145 13.02 -4.08 -0.03
N CYS A 146 12.43 -4.15 -1.23
CA CYS A 146 12.73 -5.24 -2.16
C CYS A 146 14.14 -5.14 -2.76
N SER A 147 14.62 -3.93 -3.09
CA SER A 147 15.96 -3.75 -3.66
C SER A 147 17.08 -4.03 -2.66
N ALA A 148 16.87 -3.78 -1.36
CA ALA A 148 17.79 -4.19 -0.31
C ALA A 148 17.99 -5.72 -0.26
N GLU A 149 16.97 -6.48 -0.66
CA GLU A 149 17.01 -7.95 -0.78
C GLU A 149 17.43 -8.44 -2.18
N GLY A 150 17.82 -7.53 -3.07
CA GLY A 150 18.23 -7.84 -4.44
C GLY A 150 17.09 -8.10 -5.42
N VAL A 151 15.85 -7.76 -5.06
CA VAL A 151 14.67 -7.92 -5.92
C VAL A 151 14.23 -6.56 -6.46
N THR A 152 14.12 -6.45 -7.78
CA THR A 152 13.49 -5.27 -8.41
C THR A 152 12.02 -5.59 -8.67
N LEU A 153 11.11 -4.81 -8.07
CA LEU A 153 9.68 -4.92 -8.36
C LEU A 153 9.38 -4.47 -9.80
N LYS A 154 8.45 -5.17 -10.46
CA LYS A 154 8.07 -4.96 -11.86
C LYS A 154 6.59 -4.60 -11.99
N LEU A 155 6.32 -3.72 -12.95
CA LEU A 155 5.00 -3.32 -13.43
C LEU A 155 4.99 -3.28 -14.96
#